data_AF-A0A2S5EJU9-F1
#
_entry.id   AF-A0A2S5EJU9-F1
#
_cell.length_a   1.000
_cell.length_b   1.000
_cell.length_c   1.000
_cell.angle_alpha   90.00
_cell.angle_beta   90.00
_cell.angle_gamma   90.00
#
_symmetry.space_group_name_H-M   'P 1'
#
loop_
_entity.id
_entity.type
_entity.pdbx_description
1 polymer ?
#
loop_
_entity_poly.entity_id
_entity_poly.type
_entity_poly.pdbx_seq_one_letter_code
_entity_poly.pdbx_strand_id
1 'polypeptide(L)'
;MKRFYYVFFLLVVSMFLFTSCALEEIELKTDPTIQAPIATESITMSDLVDTEDIVSSLEDSFGSDATVTHKSTNPLTYGVDLKIFDGQEILDKIPGSQSNFSDVPVASYDLVTSDASLTLVSLGGTTFGSLGEISLTSLPATLVVIGIDDPSDVTIEATLTTSSTSTLISSGEEFDLGPLFNEYSNVYLDEMTITFTSSLAADASPTIKLLVDIPFEFTITEDVELFTNKDEVGDEDIFGRSGEDSDDLSDILDGIESLKLHMNYDNTTGLPLKMEVQGWDVENDGPTASGVKTEVITVGEDKTVAFVLTDLIEDMKDTVPFNLVFTVKLPSSTYSLNMDGSLDLSLWLDLDTDLTIPITLRAQ
;
A
#
# COMPACT_ATOMS: atom_id res chain seq x y z
N MET A 1 -13.35 14.84 72.42
CA MET A 1 -12.21 14.19 71.72
C MET A 1 -11.18 13.56 72.69
N LYS A 2 -11.58 12.71 73.64
CA LYS A 2 -10.61 11.96 74.49
C LYS A 2 -10.86 10.45 74.60
N ARG A 3 -12.05 9.95 74.22
CA ARG A 3 -12.35 8.50 74.26
C ARG A 3 -11.97 7.75 72.97
N PHE A 4 -11.88 8.45 71.83
CA PHE A 4 -11.53 7.85 70.54
C PHE A 4 -10.04 7.46 70.43
N TYR A 5 -9.14 8.28 70.99
CA TYR A 5 -7.71 8.01 71.01
C TYR A 5 -7.32 6.80 71.88
N TYR A 6 -8.06 6.55 72.98
CA TYR A 6 -7.80 5.37 73.82
C TYR A 6 -8.20 4.07 73.13
N VAL A 7 -9.28 4.05 72.34
CA VAL A 7 -9.69 2.87 71.57
C VAL A 7 -8.72 2.59 70.43
N PHE A 8 -8.23 3.64 69.75
CA PHE A 8 -7.24 3.50 68.68
C PHE A 8 -5.89 3.00 69.21
N PHE A 9 -5.44 3.50 70.35
CA PHE A 9 -4.20 3.04 70.98
C PHE A 9 -4.31 1.59 71.49
N LEU A 10 -5.47 1.19 72.01
CA LEU A 10 -5.71 -0.19 72.46
C LEU A 10 -5.79 -1.17 71.28
N LEU A 11 -6.31 -0.73 70.12
CA LEU A 11 -6.28 -1.48 68.86
C LEU A 11 -4.85 -1.66 68.35
N VAL A 12 -4.05 -0.58 68.29
CA VAL A 12 -2.64 -0.63 67.86
C VAL A 12 -1.82 -1.53 68.79
N VAL A 13 -1.96 -1.39 70.11
CA VAL A 13 -1.26 -2.26 71.08
C VAL A 13 -1.73 -3.72 70.99
N SER A 14 -3.02 -3.97 70.72
CA SER A 14 -3.50 -5.34 70.48
C SER A 14 -2.93 -5.95 69.19
N MET A 15 -2.76 -5.14 68.14
CA MET A 15 -2.19 -5.56 66.87
C MET A 15 -0.70 -5.92 67.01
N PHE A 16 0.06 -5.17 67.82
CA PHE A 16 1.44 -5.51 68.19
C PHE A 16 1.56 -6.73 69.12
N LEU A 17 0.53 -7.08 69.89
CA LEU A 17 0.54 -8.26 70.78
C LEU A 17 0.19 -9.57 70.06
N PHE A 18 -0.42 -9.52 68.86
CA PHE A 18 -0.74 -10.70 68.05
C PHE A 18 0.29 -11.01 66.95
N THR A 19 1.33 -10.18 66.77
CA THR A 19 2.38 -10.39 65.76
C THR A 19 3.64 -11.10 66.29
N SER A 20 3.58 -11.80 67.43
CA SER A 20 4.66 -12.70 67.87
C SER A 20 4.60 -14.07 67.19
N CYS A 21 4.08 -14.15 65.98
CA CYS A 21 4.28 -15.27 65.08
C CYS A 21 5.33 -14.84 64.06
N ALA A 22 6.39 -15.63 63.95
CA ALA A 22 7.44 -15.48 62.96
C ALA A 22 6.83 -15.24 61.57
N LEU A 23 6.98 -14.02 61.07
CA LEU A 23 6.73 -13.70 59.68
C LEU A 23 8.08 -13.92 58.98
N GLU A 24 8.24 -15.04 58.28
CA GLU A 24 9.48 -15.36 57.55
C GLU A 24 9.58 -14.61 56.22
N GLU A 25 8.46 -14.27 55.57
CA GLU A 25 8.41 -13.52 54.32
C GLU A 25 7.21 -12.57 54.29
N ILE A 26 7.40 -11.36 53.76
CA ILE A 26 6.31 -10.51 53.27
C ILE A 26 6.43 -10.54 51.76
N GLU A 27 5.54 -11.25 51.09
CA GLU A 27 5.38 -11.18 49.64
C GLU A 27 4.63 -9.88 49.33
N LEU A 28 5.38 -8.84 48.96
CA LEU A 28 4.81 -7.63 48.38
C LEU A 28 4.54 -7.92 46.91
N LYS A 29 3.36 -8.46 46.59
CA LYS A 29 2.90 -8.54 45.21
C LYS A 29 2.54 -7.12 44.75
N THR A 30 3.52 -6.46 44.17
CA THR A 30 3.28 -5.28 43.36
C THR A 30 3.15 -5.78 41.93
N ASP A 31 2.17 -5.29 41.19
CA ASP A 31 2.04 -5.51 39.73
C ASP A 31 2.63 -4.28 39.01
N PRO A 32 3.97 -4.04 39.02
CA PRO A 32 4.54 -2.92 38.30
C PRO A 32 4.49 -3.22 36.80
N THR A 33 3.84 -2.31 36.08
CA THR A 33 3.86 -2.28 34.62
C THR A 33 5.00 -1.36 34.17
N ILE A 34 5.91 -1.88 33.33
CA ILE A 34 6.98 -1.11 32.70
C ILE A 34 6.52 -0.69 31.31
N GLN A 35 6.54 0.61 31.02
CA GLN A 35 6.24 1.15 29.69
C GLN A 35 7.52 1.60 29.00
N ALA A 36 7.80 1.04 27.83
CA ALA A 36 8.97 1.37 27.03
C ALA A 36 8.52 1.92 25.66
N PRO A 37 8.82 3.20 25.31
CA PRO A 37 8.56 3.69 23.96
C PRO A 37 9.48 2.97 22.96
N ILE A 38 8.94 2.58 21.81
CA ILE A 38 9.73 1.96 20.74
C ILE A 38 10.03 2.98 19.64
N ALA A 39 8.97 3.55 19.04
CA ALA A 39 9.10 4.37 17.86
C ALA A 39 7.94 5.38 17.75
N THR A 40 8.23 6.50 17.08
CA THR A 40 7.23 7.44 16.58
C THR A 40 7.57 7.73 15.14
N GLU A 41 6.69 7.35 14.23
CA GLU A 41 6.94 7.41 12.80
C GLU A 41 5.75 8.03 12.08
N SER A 42 6.02 8.63 10.93
CA SER A 42 5.01 9.15 10.03
C SER A 42 5.35 8.62 8.65
N ILE A 43 4.45 7.82 8.09
CA ILE A 43 4.61 7.20 6.78
C ILE A 43 3.65 7.92 5.83
N THR A 44 4.18 8.63 4.84
CA THR A 44 3.35 9.35 3.87
C THR A 44 2.90 8.41 2.76
N MET A 45 1.84 8.79 2.04
CA MET A 45 1.39 7.97 0.90
C MET A 45 2.45 7.83 -0.20
N SER A 46 3.30 8.84 -0.39
CA SER A 46 4.45 8.76 -1.28
C SER A 46 5.54 7.79 -0.82
N ASP A 47 5.62 7.50 0.48
CA ASP A 47 6.53 6.47 0.99
C ASP A 47 5.96 5.05 0.77
N LEU A 48 4.62 4.93 0.66
CA LEU A 48 3.92 3.67 0.42
C LEU A 48 3.77 3.33 -1.06
N VAL A 49 3.63 4.36 -1.91
CA VAL A 49 3.43 4.22 -3.36
C VAL A 49 4.31 5.20 -4.11
N ASP A 50 5.24 4.66 -4.91
CA ASP A 50 6.10 5.45 -5.78
C ASP A 50 5.33 5.86 -7.05
N THR A 51 5.01 7.15 -7.14
CA THR A 51 4.32 7.72 -8.30
C THR A 51 5.21 7.82 -9.53
N GLU A 52 6.54 7.91 -9.37
CA GLU A 52 7.47 7.93 -10.50
C GLU A 52 7.49 6.57 -11.19
N ASP A 53 7.49 5.48 -10.41
CA ASP A 53 7.36 4.11 -10.94
C ASP A 53 6.05 3.92 -11.70
N ILE A 54 4.94 4.44 -11.18
CA ILE A 54 3.64 4.41 -11.89
C ILE A 54 3.75 5.10 -13.25
N VAL A 55 4.31 6.31 -13.29
CA VAL A 55 4.44 7.08 -14.54
C VAL A 55 5.35 6.36 -15.52
N SER A 56 6.51 5.87 -15.07
CA SER A 56 7.45 5.11 -15.91
C SER A 56 6.79 3.85 -16.48
N SER A 57 6.08 3.08 -15.66
CA SER A 57 5.36 1.89 -16.11
C SER A 57 4.30 2.22 -17.17
N LEU A 58 3.58 3.34 -17.01
CA LEU A 58 2.61 3.80 -18.02
C LEU A 58 3.28 4.23 -19.32
N GLU A 59 4.38 4.99 -19.25
CA GLU A 59 5.14 5.42 -20.43
C GLU A 59 5.73 4.22 -21.18
N ASP A 60 6.27 3.24 -20.46
CA ASP A 60 6.83 2.02 -21.04
C ASP A 60 5.73 1.15 -21.69
N SER A 61 4.56 1.05 -21.06
CA SER A 61 3.44 0.24 -21.57
C SER A 61 2.79 0.83 -22.82
N PHE A 62 2.61 2.16 -22.89
CA PHE A 62 1.98 2.81 -24.04
C PHE A 62 3.01 3.27 -25.10
N GLY A 63 4.31 3.27 -24.77
CA GLY A 63 5.40 3.58 -25.70
C GLY A 63 5.57 5.08 -25.98
N SER A 64 6.51 5.38 -26.88
CA SER A 64 6.99 6.75 -27.13
C SER A 64 5.98 7.73 -27.73
N ASP A 65 4.87 7.23 -28.27
CA ASP A 65 3.81 8.07 -28.84
C ASP A 65 2.74 8.48 -27.81
N ALA A 66 2.91 8.06 -26.56
CA ALA A 66 2.07 8.45 -25.45
C ALA A 66 2.63 9.65 -24.69
N THR A 67 1.72 10.46 -24.14
CA THR A 67 2.05 11.48 -23.14
C THR A 67 1.26 11.19 -21.88
N VAL A 68 1.94 10.97 -20.76
CA VAL A 68 1.32 10.72 -19.45
C VAL A 68 1.23 12.03 -18.69
N THR A 69 0.05 12.32 -18.14
CA THR A 69 -0.21 13.54 -17.38
C THR A 69 -0.95 13.23 -16.09
N HIS A 70 -0.48 13.77 -14.97
CA HIS A 70 -1.20 13.69 -13.71
C HIS A 70 -2.44 14.60 -13.76
N LYS A 71 -3.63 14.03 -13.52
CA LYS A 71 -4.93 14.74 -13.60
C LYS A 71 -5.54 15.08 -12.24
N SER A 72 -5.46 14.17 -11.27
CA SER A 72 -6.07 14.32 -9.94
C SER A 72 -5.33 13.48 -8.90
N THR A 73 -5.29 13.92 -7.64
CA THR A 73 -4.76 13.17 -6.48
C THR A 73 -5.83 12.41 -5.71
N ASN A 74 -7.11 12.68 -5.97
CA ASN A 74 -8.23 12.11 -5.22
C ASN A 74 -9.47 11.90 -6.13
N PRO A 75 -9.70 10.67 -6.62
CA PRO A 75 -8.74 9.57 -6.63
C PRO A 75 -7.54 9.89 -7.54
N LEU A 76 -6.40 9.26 -7.27
CA LEU A 76 -5.20 9.39 -8.11
C LEU A 76 -5.56 8.98 -9.54
N THR A 77 -5.39 9.90 -10.47
CA THR A 77 -5.78 9.72 -11.87
C THR A 77 -4.67 10.23 -12.78
N TYR A 78 -4.24 9.39 -13.71
CA TYR A 78 -3.35 9.76 -14.80
C TYR A 78 -4.10 9.73 -16.13
N GLY A 79 -3.92 10.77 -16.95
CA GLY A 79 -4.37 10.79 -18.33
C GLY A 79 -3.24 10.36 -19.26
N VAL A 80 -3.54 9.43 -20.17
CA VAL A 80 -2.65 8.99 -21.24
C VAL A 80 -3.21 9.44 -22.58
N ASP A 81 -2.47 10.31 -23.25
CA ASP A 81 -2.77 10.76 -24.60
C ASP A 81 -1.91 9.97 -25.59
N LEU A 82 -2.43 8.88 -26.15
CA LEU A 82 -1.74 8.07 -27.15
C LEU A 82 -2.04 8.58 -28.56
N LYS A 83 -1.03 9.05 -29.28
CA LYS A 83 -1.15 9.36 -30.71
C LYS A 83 -1.07 8.07 -31.52
N ILE A 84 -2.11 7.78 -32.31
CA ILE A 84 -2.14 6.60 -33.19
C ILE A 84 -1.64 6.95 -34.58
N PHE A 85 -2.18 8.03 -35.17
CA PHE A 85 -1.77 8.54 -36.47
C PHE A 85 -1.78 10.06 -36.49
N ASP A 86 -0.75 10.66 -37.08
CA ASP A 86 -0.76 12.06 -37.48
C ASP A 86 -1.31 12.26 -38.91
N GLY A 87 -1.48 13.53 -39.30
CA GLY A 87 -2.05 13.87 -40.59
C GLY A 87 -1.27 13.32 -41.78
N GLN A 88 0.06 13.27 -41.71
CA GLN A 88 0.86 12.72 -42.80
C GLN A 88 0.74 11.21 -42.88
N GLU A 89 0.75 10.52 -41.74
CA GLU A 89 0.58 9.07 -41.69
C GLU A 89 -0.80 8.64 -42.21
N ILE A 90 -1.86 9.42 -41.95
CA ILE A 90 -3.19 9.20 -42.53
C ILE A 90 -3.14 9.37 -44.06
N LEU A 91 -2.53 10.46 -44.57
CA LEU A 91 -2.43 10.69 -46.02
C LEU A 91 -1.65 9.58 -46.73
N ASP A 92 -0.60 9.05 -46.10
CA ASP A 92 0.22 7.96 -46.65
C ASP A 92 -0.56 6.63 -46.77
N LYS A 93 -1.61 6.46 -45.96
CA LYS A 93 -2.52 5.30 -46.03
C LYS A 93 -3.61 5.47 -47.10
N ILE A 94 -3.95 6.70 -47.49
CA ILE A 94 -5.00 6.98 -48.46
C ILE A 94 -4.48 6.74 -49.89
N PRO A 95 -5.16 5.92 -50.71
CA PRO A 95 -4.76 5.69 -52.10
C PRO A 95 -4.75 6.97 -52.94
N GLY A 96 -3.74 7.10 -53.81
CA GLY A 96 -3.65 8.18 -54.79
C GLY A 96 -2.64 9.28 -54.48
N SER A 97 -1.84 9.15 -53.41
CA SER A 97 -0.76 10.08 -53.04
C SER A 97 -1.25 11.52 -52.88
N GLN A 98 -2.23 11.71 -52.00
CA GLN A 98 -2.80 13.02 -51.71
C GLN A 98 -1.75 13.93 -51.06
N SER A 99 -1.73 15.20 -51.47
CA SER A 99 -0.76 16.18 -50.95
C SER A 99 -1.27 16.94 -49.71
N ASN A 100 -2.58 16.91 -49.48
CA ASN A 100 -3.28 17.57 -48.37
C ASN A 100 -4.69 16.96 -48.24
N PHE A 101 -5.40 17.32 -47.16
CA PHE A 101 -6.73 16.79 -46.88
C PHE A 101 -7.88 17.41 -47.69
N SER A 102 -7.68 18.56 -48.34
CA SER A 102 -8.69 19.13 -49.24
C SER A 102 -8.84 18.34 -50.55
N ASP A 103 -7.81 17.57 -50.91
CA ASP A 103 -7.82 16.68 -52.07
C ASP A 103 -8.39 15.29 -51.76
N VAL A 104 -8.61 14.96 -50.48
CA VAL A 104 -9.14 13.66 -50.04
C VAL A 104 -10.64 13.58 -50.35
N PRO A 105 -11.09 12.60 -51.16
CA PRO A 105 -12.51 12.41 -51.41
C PRO A 105 -13.30 12.03 -50.15
N VAL A 106 -14.56 12.48 -50.10
CA VAL A 106 -15.54 12.04 -49.09
C VAL A 106 -15.83 10.55 -49.30
N ALA A 107 -15.20 9.72 -48.48
CA ALA A 107 -15.28 8.27 -48.52
C ALA A 107 -14.71 7.67 -47.22
N SER A 108 -14.76 6.34 -47.13
CA SER A 108 -14.12 5.56 -46.08
C SER A 108 -12.80 4.96 -46.58
N TYR A 109 -11.80 4.92 -45.70
CA TYR A 109 -10.47 4.43 -45.98
C TYR A 109 -9.97 3.58 -44.80
N ASP A 110 -9.38 2.43 -45.10
CA ASP A 110 -8.76 1.58 -44.08
C ASP A 110 -7.35 2.09 -43.77
N LEU A 111 -7.10 2.41 -42.50
CA LEU A 111 -5.80 2.82 -41.99
C LEU A 111 -5.01 1.61 -41.44
N VAL A 112 -5.75 0.67 -40.84
CA VAL A 112 -5.23 -0.58 -40.27
C VAL A 112 -6.14 -1.72 -40.72
N THR A 113 -5.51 -2.83 -41.09
CA THR A 113 -6.16 -4.09 -41.45
C THR A 113 -5.62 -5.18 -40.55
N SER A 114 -6.37 -6.27 -40.34
CA SER A 114 -5.95 -7.38 -39.48
C SER A 114 -4.58 -7.98 -39.81
N ASP A 115 -4.19 -8.01 -41.09
CA ASP A 115 -2.85 -8.46 -41.53
C ASP A 115 -1.69 -7.50 -41.18
N ALA A 116 -2.01 -6.28 -40.75
CA ALA A 116 -1.08 -5.19 -40.46
C ALA A 116 -1.46 -4.47 -39.15
N SER A 117 -1.93 -5.23 -38.16
CA SER A 117 -2.32 -4.71 -36.85
C SER A 117 -1.18 -3.98 -36.13
N LEU A 118 -1.55 -3.02 -35.30
CA LEU A 118 -0.60 -2.20 -34.53
C LEU A 118 -0.73 -2.53 -33.05
N THR A 119 0.40 -2.67 -32.35
CA THR A 119 0.37 -2.76 -30.89
C THR A 119 0.17 -1.35 -30.34
N LEU A 120 -0.92 -1.13 -29.60
CA LEU A 120 -1.16 0.16 -28.94
C LEU A 120 -0.58 0.18 -27.53
N VAL A 121 -0.70 -0.94 -26.82
CA VAL A 121 -0.29 -1.07 -25.42
C VAL A 121 0.30 -2.45 -25.19
N SER A 122 1.40 -2.51 -24.45
CA SER A 122 2.00 -3.76 -23.98
C SER A 122 1.96 -3.80 -22.45
N LEU A 123 1.19 -4.76 -21.93
CA LEU A 123 0.94 -4.92 -20.48
C LEU A 123 1.57 -6.20 -19.90
N GLY A 124 2.29 -6.96 -20.72
CA GLY A 124 2.88 -8.22 -20.30
C GLY A 124 3.97 -7.99 -19.25
N GLY A 125 3.63 -8.20 -17.98
CA GLY A 125 4.54 -8.02 -16.85
C GLY A 125 4.62 -6.59 -16.31
N THR A 126 3.67 -5.71 -16.63
CA THR A 126 3.62 -4.37 -16.06
C THR A 126 3.19 -4.45 -14.60
N THR A 127 4.05 -4.01 -13.69
CA THR A 127 3.72 -3.77 -12.28
C THR A 127 3.60 -2.26 -12.06
N PHE A 128 2.56 -1.83 -11.36
CA PHE A 128 2.42 -0.42 -10.95
C PHE A 128 3.18 -0.16 -9.65
N GLY A 129 4.52 -0.26 -9.72
CA GLY A 129 5.38 -0.16 -8.53
C GLY A 129 5.11 -1.27 -7.51
N SER A 130 5.07 -0.89 -6.22
CA SER A 130 4.78 -1.79 -5.08
C SER A 130 3.39 -2.44 -5.12
N LEU A 131 2.46 -1.87 -5.89
CA LEU A 131 1.09 -2.40 -6.01
C LEU A 131 1.01 -3.70 -6.81
N GLY A 132 2.06 -4.07 -7.55
CA GLY A 132 2.13 -5.31 -8.31
C GLY A 132 1.13 -5.38 -9.47
N GLU A 133 0.63 -6.59 -9.74
CA GLU A 133 -0.44 -6.83 -10.73
C GLU A 133 -1.80 -6.46 -10.12
N ILE A 134 -2.39 -5.37 -10.61
CA ILE A 134 -3.68 -4.89 -10.14
C ILE A 134 -4.75 -5.07 -11.21
N SER A 135 -5.93 -5.54 -10.81
CA SER A 135 -7.09 -5.57 -11.72
C SER A 135 -7.84 -4.25 -11.63
N LEU A 136 -7.92 -3.55 -12.75
CA LEU A 136 -8.63 -2.28 -12.90
C LEU A 136 -10.14 -2.51 -12.90
N THR A 137 -10.89 -1.71 -12.14
CA THR A 137 -12.35 -1.78 -12.12
C THR A 137 -12.98 -1.15 -13.36
N SER A 138 -12.39 -0.05 -13.82
CA SER A 138 -12.74 0.65 -15.06
C SER A 138 -11.53 1.41 -15.57
N LEU A 139 -11.45 1.57 -16.88
CA LEU A 139 -10.43 2.35 -17.57
C LEU A 139 -11.10 3.15 -18.69
N PRO A 140 -11.74 4.28 -18.35
CA PRO A 140 -12.42 5.13 -19.32
C PRO A 140 -11.47 5.57 -20.44
N ALA A 141 -11.93 5.45 -21.68
CA ALA A 141 -11.18 5.85 -22.84
C ALA A 141 -12.09 6.47 -23.91
N THR A 142 -11.49 7.27 -24.78
CA THR A 142 -12.16 7.89 -25.92
C THR A 142 -11.22 7.98 -27.10
N LEU A 143 -11.67 7.49 -28.26
CA LEU A 143 -10.99 7.70 -29.53
C LEU A 143 -11.42 9.05 -30.10
N VAL A 144 -10.49 9.94 -30.41
CA VAL A 144 -10.78 11.29 -30.88
C VAL A 144 -9.99 11.65 -32.12
N VAL A 145 -10.54 12.58 -32.90
CA VAL A 145 -9.84 13.27 -33.99
C VAL A 145 -9.70 14.73 -33.62
N ILE A 146 -8.48 15.24 -33.59
CA ILE A 146 -8.17 16.64 -33.31
C ILE A 146 -7.49 17.29 -34.52
N GLY A 147 -7.37 18.62 -34.52
CA GLY A 147 -6.70 19.34 -35.62
C GLY A 147 -7.58 19.59 -36.85
N ILE A 148 -8.91 19.54 -36.66
CA ILE A 148 -9.96 19.87 -37.63
C ILE A 148 -10.98 20.81 -36.99
N ASP A 149 -11.67 21.62 -37.80
CA ASP A 149 -12.61 22.63 -37.33
C ASP A 149 -13.90 22.02 -36.77
N ASP A 150 -14.47 21.03 -37.46
CA ASP A 150 -15.66 20.30 -37.04
C ASP A 150 -15.33 18.79 -36.92
N PRO A 151 -15.28 18.23 -35.70
CA PRO A 151 -15.02 16.80 -35.49
C PRO A 151 -16.02 15.88 -36.20
N SER A 152 -17.23 16.34 -36.53
CA SER A 152 -18.23 15.52 -37.23
C SER A 152 -17.92 15.30 -38.72
N ASP A 153 -16.96 16.05 -39.26
CA ASP A 153 -16.45 15.88 -40.63
C ASP A 153 -15.66 14.56 -40.79
N VAL A 154 -15.21 13.96 -39.68
CA VAL A 154 -14.44 12.73 -39.65
C VAL A 154 -14.98 11.78 -38.59
N THR A 155 -15.30 10.55 -38.97
CA THR A 155 -15.63 9.48 -38.03
C THR A 155 -14.64 8.34 -38.14
N ILE A 156 -14.35 7.67 -37.04
CA ILE A 156 -13.49 6.50 -37.02
C ILE A 156 -14.26 5.34 -36.38
N GLU A 157 -14.16 4.18 -37.00
CA GLU A 157 -14.49 2.90 -36.40
C GLU A 157 -13.20 2.08 -36.30
N ALA A 158 -12.97 1.48 -35.14
CA ALA A 158 -11.77 0.70 -34.86
C ALA A 158 -12.10 -0.55 -34.04
N THR A 159 -11.35 -1.61 -34.27
CA THR A 159 -11.44 -2.86 -33.52
C THR A 159 -10.18 -3.02 -32.70
N LEU A 160 -10.34 -2.99 -31.38
CA LEU A 160 -9.28 -3.35 -30.43
C LEU A 160 -9.37 -4.84 -30.12
N THR A 161 -8.23 -5.52 -30.07
CA THR A 161 -8.17 -6.96 -29.77
C THR A 161 -7.07 -7.26 -28.77
N THR A 162 -7.34 -8.28 -27.96
CA THR A 162 -6.37 -8.98 -27.12
C THR A 162 -6.23 -10.41 -27.63
N SER A 163 -5.56 -11.27 -26.86
CA SER A 163 -5.49 -12.70 -27.17
C SER A 163 -6.86 -13.41 -27.12
N SER A 164 -7.84 -12.86 -26.40
CA SER A 164 -9.11 -13.54 -26.13
C SER A 164 -10.37 -12.70 -26.34
N THR A 165 -10.25 -11.37 -26.43
CA THR A 165 -11.37 -10.43 -26.53
C THR A 165 -11.20 -9.49 -27.72
N SER A 166 -12.32 -9.02 -28.26
CA SER A 166 -12.37 -7.98 -29.29
C SER A 166 -13.44 -6.95 -28.91
N THR A 167 -13.14 -5.68 -29.13
CA THR A 167 -14.04 -4.56 -28.83
C THR A 167 -14.04 -3.59 -30.00
N LEU A 168 -15.22 -3.36 -30.56
CA LEU A 168 -15.46 -2.31 -31.55
C LEU A 168 -15.64 -0.97 -30.82
N ILE A 169 -14.95 0.06 -31.28
CA ILE A 169 -14.99 1.41 -30.74
C ILE A 169 -15.23 2.42 -31.86
N SER A 170 -15.86 3.54 -31.50
CA SER A 170 -16.18 4.63 -32.42
C SER A 170 -15.60 5.95 -31.92
N SER A 171 -15.20 6.83 -32.83
CA SER A 171 -14.71 8.16 -32.47
C SER A 171 -15.78 8.99 -31.74
N GLY A 172 -15.41 9.61 -30.63
CA GLY A 172 -16.26 10.49 -29.82
C GLY A 172 -17.19 9.76 -28.85
N GLU A 173 -17.20 8.42 -28.84
CA GLU A 173 -17.90 7.62 -27.85
C GLU A 173 -16.94 7.21 -26.72
N GLU A 174 -17.40 7.32 -25.48
CA GLU A 174 -16.67 6.79 -24.32
C GLU A 174 -16.83 5.27 -24.26
N PHE A 175 -15.73 4.58 -23.94
CA PHE A 175 -15.72 3.14 -23.73
C PHE A 175 -14.77 2.76 -22.59
N ASP A 176 -14.85 1.51 -22.14
CA ASP A 176 -14.05 1.00 -21.02
C ASP A 176 -13.00 0.00 -21.53
N LEU A 177 -11.72 0.36 -21.35
CA LEU A 177 -10.57 -0.48 -21.68
C LEU A 177 -10.23 -1.50 -20.58
N GLY A 178 -10.84 -1.40 -19.39
CA GLY A 178 -10.51 -2.18 -18.20
C GLY A 178 -10.49 -3.69 -18.48
N PRO A 179 -11.53 -4.26 -19.12
CA PRO A 179 -11.54 -5.68 -19.48
C PRO A 179 -10.37 -6.12 -20.36
N LEU A 180 -9.95 -5.29 -21.32
CA LEU A 180 -8.83 -5.60 -22.21
C LEU A 180 -7.49 -5.49 -21.48
N PHE A 181 -7.34 -4.49 -20.61
CA PHE A 181 -6.13 -4.28 -19.82
C PHE A 181 -5.91 -5.38 -18.78
N ASN A 182 -6.98 -5.86 -18.16
CA ASN A 182 -6.96 -6.92 -17.15
C ASN A 182 -6.62 -8.31 -17.73
N GLU A 183 -6.53 -8.48 -19.05
CA GLU A 183 -5.94 -9.69 -19.63
C GLU A 183 -4.41 -9.74 -19.50
N TYR A 184 -3.77 -8.64 -19.09
CA TYR A 184 -2.31 -8.50 -18.97
C TYR A 184 -1.58 -8.94 -20.25
N SER A 185 -2.20 -8.64 -21.39
CA SER A 185 -1.69 -8.97 -22.71
C SER A 185 -1.55 -7.72 -23.56
N ASN A 186 -0.91 -7.84 -24.72
CA ASN A 186 -0.84 -6.73 -25.65
C ASN A 186 -2.24 -6.40 -26.17
N VAL A 187 -2.57 -5.11 -26.18
CA VAL A 187 -3.77 -4.58 -26.82
C VAL A 187 -3.37 -4.12 -28.22
N TYR A 188 -3.97 -4.75 -29.22
CA TYR A 188 -3.74 -4.45 -30.63
C TYR A 188 -4.89 -3.62 -31.18
N LEU A 189 -4.56 -2.66 -32.04
CA LEU A 189 -5.48 -2.11 -33.01
C LEU A 189 -5.47 -3.05 -34.22
N ASP A 190 -6.52 -3.86 -34.35
CA ASP A 190 -6.62 -4.90 -35.38
C ASP A 190 -7.11 -4.32 -36.70
N GLU A 191 -8.17 -3.51 -36.64
CA GLU A 191 -8.77 -2.85 -37.80
C GLU A 191 -9.10 -1.41 -37.45
N MET A 192 -8.93 -0.50 -38.41
CA MET A 192 -9.31 0.91 -38.25
C MET A 192 -9.70 1.49 -39.60
N THR A 193 -10.91 2.04 -39.67
CA THR A 193 -11.44 2.72 -40.85
C THR A 193 -11.75 4.17 -40.48
N ILE A 194 -11.18 5.10 -41.25
CA ILE A 194 -11.53 6.53 -41.17
C ILE A 194 -12.55 6.85 -42.26
N THR A 195 -13.58 7.61 -41.92
CA THR A 195 -14.60 8.08 -42.86
C THR A 195 -14.65 9.60 -42.86
N PHE A 196 -14.41 10.19 -44.02
CA PHE A 196 -14.60 11.62 -44.24
C PHE A 196 -16.04 11.84 -44.70
N THR A 197 -16.82 12.60 -43.94
CA THR A 197 -18.22 12.93 -44.24
C THR A 197 -18.33 14.24 -45.02
N SER A 198 -17.28 15.08 -44.95
CA SER A 198 -17.12 16.29 -45.73
C SER A 198 -15.64 16.50 -46.14
N SER A 199 -15.39 17.45 -47.04
CA SER A 199 -14.02 17.82 -47.42
C SER A 199 -13.39 18.70 -46.34
N LEU A 200 -12.18 18.36 -45.89
CA LEU A 200 -11.45 19.17 -44.93
C LEU A 200 -10.73 20.36 -45.59
N ALA A 201 -10.37 21.35 -44.78
CA ALA A 201 -9.56 22.47 -45.22
C ALA A 201 -8.14 22.02 -45.63
N ALA A 202 -7.48 22.79 -46.50
CA ALA A 202 -6.14 22.45 -47.00
C ALA A 202 -5.05 22.49 -45.91
N ASP A 203 -5.27 23.27 -44.86
CA ASP A 203 -4.43 23.41 -43.67
C ASP A 203 -4.89 22.53 -42.49
N ALA A 204 -5.94 21.71 -42.68
CA ALA A 204 -6.34 20.73 -41.69
C ALA A 204 -5.21 19.72 -41.43
N SER A 205 -5.00 19.38 -40.17
CA SER A 205 -4.00 18.40 -39.74
C SER A 205 -4.64 17.42 -38.76
N PRO A 206 -5.61 16.60 -39.23
CA PRO A 206 -6.28 15.61 -38.40
C PRO A 206 -5.24 14.69 -37.74
N THR A 207 -5.38 14.51 -36.44
CA THR A 207 -4.58 13.58 -35.64
C THR A 207 -5.51 12.67 -34.89
N ILE A 208 -5.30 11.36 -35.00
CA ILE A 208 -6.08 10.34 -34.31
C ILE A 208 -5.40 10.05 -32.97
N LYS A 209 -6.14 10.22 -31.88
CA LYS A 209 -5.66 9.92 -30.53
C LYS A 209 -6.60 8.99 -29.80
N LEU A 210 -6.02 8.12 -28.98
CA LEU A 210 -6.72 7.42 -27.92
C LEU A 210 -6.41 8.15 -26.61
N LEU A 211 -7.43 8.72 -25.98
CA LEU A 211 -7.32 9.33 -24.67
C LEU A 211 -7.78 8.30 -23.64
N VAL A 212 -6.97 8.04 -22.62
CA VAL A 212 -7.29 7.09 -21.55
C VAL A 212 -7.14 7.79 -20.22
N ASP A 213 -8.18 7.72 -19.39
CA ASP A 213 -8.11 8.16 -18.01
C ASP A 213 -7.96 6.94 -17.12
N ILE A 214 -6.84 6.89 -16.40
CA ILE A 214 -6.45 5.78 -15.54
C ILE A 214 -6.69 6.20 -14.09
N PRO A 215 -7.91 6.00 -13.56
CA PRO A 215 -8.13 6.09 -12.13
C PRO A 215 -7.42 4.91 -11.48
N PHE A 216 -6.65 5.16 -10.42
CA PHE A 216 -6.07 4.09 -9.59
C PHE A 216 -7.13 3.51 -8.66
N GLU A 217 -8.19 2.99 -9.27
CA GLU A 217 -9.21 2.15 -8.66
C GLU A 217 -8.95 0.70 -9.05
N PHE A 218 -8.60 -0.10 -8.05
CA PHE A 218 -8.08 -1.42 -8.31
C PHE A 218 -8.49 -2.44 -7.26
N THR A 219 -8.41 -3.70 -7.65
CA THR A 219 -8.60 -4.83 -6.75
C THR A 219 -7.30 -5.60 -6.62
N ILE A 220 -6.90 -5.86 -5.37
CA ILE A 220 -5.82 -6.79 -5.04
C ILE A 220 -6.41 -8.07 -4.47
N THR A 221 -5.93 -9.22 -4.94
CA THR A 221 -6.46 -10.54 -4.55
C THR A 221 -5.75 -11.15 -3.35
N GLU A 222 -4.55 -10.67 -3.05
CA GLU A 222 -3.73 -11.08 -1.92
C GLU A 222 -3.19 -9.83 -1.22
N ASP A 223 -2.76 -9.98 0.04
CA ASP A 223 -2.20 -8.86 0.80
C ASP A 223 -0.89 -8.40 0.16
N VAL A 224 -0.76 -7.09 -0.06
CA VAL A 224 0.43 -6.47 -0.66
C VAL A 224 1.28 -5.85 0.45
N GLU A 225 2.55 -6.19 0.53
CA GLU A 225 3.49 -5.54 1.45
C GLU A 225 3.83 -4.14 0.94
N LEU A 226 3.57 -3.13 1.78
CA LEU A 226 3.89 -1.74 1.47
C LEU A 226 5.16 -1.27 2.16
N PHE A 227 5.42 -1.80 3.36
CA PHE A 227 6.57 -1.42 4.18
C PHE A 227 6.96 -2.55 5.12
N THR A 228 8.25 -2.71 5.37
CA THR A 228 8.79 -3.51 6.46
C THR A 228 10.07 -2.88 6.99
N ASN A 229 10.28 -2.92 8.31
CA ASN A 229 11.53 -2.49 8.93
C ASN A 229 12.59 -3.59 8.99
N LYS A 230 12.39 -4.73 8.31
CA LYS A 230 13.31 -5.89 8.38
C LYS A 230 14.76 -5.49 8.13
N ASP A 231 15.01 -4.65 7.14
CA ASP A 231 16.37 -4.21 6.75
C ASP A 231 16.97 -3.18 7.72
N GLU A 232 16.18 -2.68 8.68
CA GLU A 232 16.60 -1.71 9.70
C GLU A 232 16.88 -2.36 11.06
N VAL A 233 16.66 -3.67 11.18
CA VAL A 233 16.97 -4.45 12.39
C VAL A 233 18.49 -4.44 12.62
N GLY A 234 18.91 -3.87 13.74
CA GLY A 234 20.32 -3.79 14.12
C GLY A 234 20.88 -5.09 14.72
N ASP A 235 22.18 -5.08 15.00
CA ASP A 235 22.92 -6.22 15.59
C ASP A 235 22.62 -6.45 17.09
N GLU A 236 21.91 -5.52 17.73
CA GLU A 236 21.49 -5.58 19.15
C GLU A 236 19.98 -5.78 19.27
N ASP A 237 19.56 -6.44 20.34
CA ASP A 237 18.15 -6.73 20.64
C ASP A 237 17.38 -5.50 21.14
N ILE A 238 16.06 -5.60 21.30
CA ILE A 238 15.22 -4.48 21.80
C ILE A 238 15.56 -3.98 23.22
N PHE A 239 16.43 -4.69 23.94
CA PHE A 239 16.95 -4.33 25.27
C PHE A 239 18.45 -3.98 25.25
N GLY A 240 19.09 -3.94 24.07
CA GLY A 240 20.51 -3.64 23.89
C GLY A 240 21.46 -4.82 24.15
N ARG A 241 20.97 -6.07 24.14
CA ARG A 241 21.82 -7.27 24.23
C ARG A 241 22.38 -7.64 22.86
N SER A 242 23.65 -8.00 22.84
CA SER A 242 24.32 -8.63 21.69
C SER A 242 24.64 -10.10 22.01
N GLY A 243 24.97 -10.93 21.02
CA GLY A 243 25.17 -12.39 21.16
C GLY A 243 26.20 -12.85 22.23
N GLU A 244 26.97 -11.94 22.84
CA GLU A 244 27.89 -12.23 23.95
C GLU A 244 27.35 -11.83 25.36
N ASP A 245 26.22 -11.11 25.45
CA ASP A 245 25.69 -10.47 26.68
C ASP A 245 24.41 -11.15 27.24
N SER A 246 24.24 -12.46 27.07
CA SER A 246 22.97 -13.17 27.34
C SER A 246 22.46 -13.10 28.80
N ASP A 247 23.36 -12.98 29.78
CA ASP A 247 23.06 -13.34 31.17
C ASP A 247 22.48 -12.20 32.03
N ASP A 248 22.60 -10.92 31.63
CA ASP A 248 22.30 -9.80 32.54
C ASP A 248 20.80 -9.45 32.67
N LEU A 249 19.93 -10.01 31.82
CA LEU A 249 18.48 -9.70 31.78
C LEU A 249 17.55 -10.92 31.92
N SER A 250 18.08 -12.14 31.94
CA SER A 250 17.25 -13.37 32.01
C SER A 250 16.34 -13.40 33.24
N ASP A 251 16.85 -12.98 34.39
CA ASP A 251 16.09 -12.93 35.65
C ASP A 251 14.92 -11.94 35.60
N ILE A 252 15.04 -10.87 34.81
CA ILE A 252 13.97 -9.89 34.60
C ILE A 252 12.94 -10.44 33.61
N LEU A 253 13.39 -11.12 32.55
CA LEU A 253 12.50 -11.77 31.58
C LEU A 253 11.68 -12.91 32.19
N ASP A 254 12.24 -13.63 33.17
CA ASP A 254 11.52 -14.67 33.93
C ASP A 254 10.36 -14.14 34.77
N GLY A 255 10.41 -12.86 35.15
CA GLY A 255 9.34 -12.19 35.87
C GLY A 255 8.22 -11.62 34.98
N ILE A 256 8.36 -11.64 33.65
CA ILE A 256 7.35 -11.09 32.74
C ILE A 256 6.18 -12.08 32.61
N GLU A 257 4.99 -11.65 33.01
CA GLU A 257 3.75 -12.43 32.86
C GLU A 257 2.99 -12.06 31.58
N SER A 258 3.15 -10.83 31.11
CA SER A 258 2.37 -10.28 30.00
C SER A 258 3.20 -9.27 29.20
N LEU A 259 3.16 -9.39 27.88
CA LEU A 259 3.78 -8.47 26.95
C LEU A 259 2.72 -7.99 25.95
N LYS A 260 2.52 -6.68 25.89
CA LYS A 260 1.63 -6.06 24.90
C LYS A 260 2.34 -4.94 24.19
N LEU A 261 2.17 -4.89 22.88
CA LEU A 261 2.55 -3.72 22.09
C LEU A 261 1.31 -2.88 21.85
N HIS A 262 1.36 -1.63 22.27
CA HIS A 262 0.33 -0.65 21.98
C HIS A 262 0.77 0.25 20.85
N MET A 263 -0.18 0.60 20.00
CA MET A 263 0.00 1.51 18.89
C MET A 263 -1.13 2.52 18.88
N ASN A 264 -0.79 3.77 19.12
CA ASN A 264 -1.65 4.89 18.74
C ASN A 264 -1.39 5.21 17.27
N TYR A 265 -2.45 5.45 16.52
CA TYR A 265 -2.32 5.80 15.12
C TYR A 265 -3.35 6.83 14.68
N ASP A 266 -2.94 7.63 13.70
CA ASP A 266 -3.81 8.46 12.88
C ASP A 266 -3.64 8.01 11.43
N ASN A 267 -4.68 7.40 10.86
CA ASN A 267 -4.66 6.90 9.49
C ASN A 267 -5.57 7.77 8.61
N THR A 268 -4.96 8.70 7.89
CA THR A 268 -5.63 9.62 6.96
C THR A 268 -5.45 9.22 5.49
N THR A 269 -4.71 8.14 5.21
CA THR A 269 -4.43 7.64 3.84
C THR A 269 -5.67 7.23 3.05
N GLY A 270 -6.80 7.01 3.74
CA GLY A 270 -8.02 6.47 3.15
C GLY A 270 -7.96 4.96 2.88
N LEU A 271 -6.83 4.30 3.18
CA LEU A 271 -6.67 2.85 3.06
C LEU A 271 -6.70 2.18 4.44
N PRO A 272 -7.52 1.13 4.64
CA PRO A 272 -7.32 0.25 5.78
C PRO A 272 -6.01 -0.52 5.58
N LEU A 273 -5.17 -0.57 6.62
CA LEU A 273 -3.89 -1.25 6.57
C LEU A 273 -3.89 -2.43 7.53
N LYS A 274 -3.16 -3.49 7.20
CA LYS A 274 -2.93 -4.62 8.10
C LYS A 274 -1.51 -4.51 8.63
N MET A 275 -1.36 -4.42 9.94
CA MET A 275 -0.06 -4.41 10.59
C MET A 275 0.24 -5.81 11.11
N GLU A 276 1.42 -6.30 10.78
CA GLU A 276 1.96 -7.57 11.25
C GLU A 276 3.15 -7.30 12.16
N VAL A 277 3.21 -8.03 13.27
CA VAL A 277 4.29 -7.99 14.26
C VAL A 277 4.81 -9.40 14.45
N GLN A 278 6.11 -9.58 14.30
CA GLN A 278 6.77 -10.87 14.44
C GLN A 278 8.08 -10.75 15.21
N GLY A 279 8.37 -11.77 16.04
CA GLY A 279 9.70 -11.91 16.65
C GLY A 279 10.74 -12.33 15.61
N TRP A 280 11.93 -11.74 15.72
CA TRP A 280 13.03 -11.93 14.77
C TRP A 280 14.30 -12.34 15.48
N ASP A 281 14.91 -13.42 15.00
CA ASP A 281 16.23 -13.88 15.37
C ASP A 281 17.26 -13.17 14.48
N VAL A 282 18.01 -12.25 15.10
CA VAL A 282 18.99 -11.43 14.39
C VAL A 282 20.17 -12.28 13.90
N GLU A 283 20.59 -13.30 14.65
CA GLU A 283 21.74 -14.13 14.23
C GLU A 283 21.41 -15.02 13.04
N ASN A 284 20.18 -15.57 13.02
CA ASN A 284 19.73 -16.47 11.97
C ASN A 284 19.05 -15.76 10.78
N ASP A 285 18.91 -14.43 10.83
CA ASP A 285 18.16 -13.61 9.87
C ASP A 285 16.80 -14.21 9.53
N GLY A 286 16.02 -14.51 10.57
CA GLY A 286 14.78 -15.24 10.40
C GLY A 286 13.73 -15.01 11.48
N PRO A 287 12.47 -15.37 11.20
CA PRO A 287 11.42 -15.30 12.20
C PRO A 287 11.65 -16.32 13.32
N THR A 288 11.24 -15.96 14.54
CA THR A 288 11.23 -16.89 15.68
C THR A 288 10.10 -17.91 15.56
N ALA A 289 10.05 -18.86 16.50
CA ALA A 289 9.10 -19.96 16.47
C ALA A 289 7.63 -19.51 16.64
N SER A 290 7.41 -18.38 17.32
CA SER A 290 6.07 -17.81 17.47
C SER A 290 5.51 -17.28 16.17
N GLY A 291 4.21 -17.48 15.99
CA GLY A 291 3.48 -16.98 14.84
C GLY A 291 3.35 -15.45 14.83
N VAL A 292 3.17 -14.91 13.63
CA VAL A 292 2.87 -13.50 13.37
C VAL A 292 1.60 -13.07 14.12
N LYS A 293 1.64 -11.88 14.73
CA LYS A 293 0.48 -11.21 15.31
C LYS A 293 0.00 -10.14 14.33
N THR A 294 -1.30 -10.08 14.08
CA THR A 294 -1.87 -9.21 13.05
C THR A 294 -3.02 -8.39 13.60
N GLU A 295 -3.06 -7.11 13.27
CA GLU A 295 -4.19 -6.23 13.57
C GLU A 295 -4.51 -5.34 12.36
N VAL A 296 -5.78 -4.91 12.27
CA VAL A 296 -6.23 -4.02 11.20
C VAL A 296 -6.25 -2.58 11.71
N ILE A 297 -5.50 -1.72 11.03
CA ILE A 297 -5.46 -0.28 11.17
C ILE A 297 -6.56 0.31 10.27
N THR A 298 -7.69 0.67 10.87
CA THR A 298 -8.80 1.27 10.14
C THR A 298 -8.55 2.74 9.84
N VAL A 299 -9.19 3.29 8.81
CA VAL A 299 -9.16 4.73 8.53
C VAL A 299 -9.76 5.52 9.70
N GLY A 300 -9.11 6.61 10.09
CA GLY A 300 -9.58 7.57 11.07
C GLY A 300 -8.51 8.01 12.08
N GLU A 301 -8.79 9.15 12.69
CA GLU A 301 -7.90 9.84 13.64
C GLU A 301 -7.97 9.23 15.05
N ASP A 302 -6.87 9.39 15.80
CA ASP A 302 -6.72 9.09 17.23
C ASP A 302 -7.23 7.71 17.63
N LYS A 303 -6.82 6.68 16.89
CA LYS A 303 -7.14 5.29 17.19
C LYS A 303 -6.03 4.63 17.99
N THR A 304 -6.40 3.56 18.68
CA THR A 304 -5.45 2.72 19.43
C THR A 304 -5.74 1.26 19.13
N VAL A 305 -4.68 0.49 18.96
CA VAL A 305 -4.74 -0.98 18.93
C VAL A 305 -3.66 -1.56 19.84
N ALA A 306 -3.86 -2.78 20.30
CA ALA A 306 -2.92 -3.49 21.15
C ALA A 306 -2.69 -4.91 20.61
N PHE A 307 -1.44 -5.26 20.37
CA PHE A 307 -1.01 -6.60 20.01
C PHE A 307 -0.67 -7.36 21.29
N VAL A 308 -1.28 -8.52 21.49
CA VAL A 308 -0.92 -9.41 22.60
C VAL A 308 0.29 -10.24 22.15
N LEU A 309 1.44 -9.90 22.71
CA LEU A 309 2.74 -10.47 22.36
C LEU A 309 3.26 -11.45 23.42
N THR A 310 2.45 -11.84 24.41
CA THR A 310 2.85 -12.73 25.52
C THR A 310 3.51 -14.04 25.04
N ASP A 311 3.09 -14.58 23.90
CA ASP A 311 3.69 -15.82 23.36
C ASP A 311 5.17 -15.62 22.93
N LEU A 312 5.60 -14.37 22.66
CA LEU A 312 6.98 -14.03 22.29
C LEU A 312 7.93 -14.01 23.49
N ILE A 313 7.44 -14.08 24.73
CA ILE A 313 8.29 -13.99 25.93
C ILE A 313 9.33 -15.12 25.95
N GLU A 314 8.95 -16.34 25.57
CA GLU A 314 9.90 -17.46 25.52
C GLU A 314 10.90 -17.30 24.36
N ASP A 315 10.45 -16.83 23.20
CA ASP A 315 11.36 -16.52 22.08
C ASP A 315 12.40 -15.45 22.47
N MET A 316 11.99 -14.43 23.24
CA MET A 316 12.88 -13.36 23.74
C MET A 316 13.93 -13.86 24.73
N LYS A 317 13.66 -14.95 25.43
CA LYS A 317 14.61 -15.60 26.37
C LYS A 317 15.58 -16.50 25.61
N ASP A 318 15.05 -17.29 24.68
CA ASP A 318 15.82 -18.31 23.97
C ASP A 318 16.64 -17.75 22.81
N THR A 319 16.32 -16.53 22.35
CA THR A 319 16.95 -15.88 21.20
C THR A 319 17.64 -14.58 21.63
N VAL A 320 18.95 -14.48 21.39
CA VAL A 320 19.73 -13.27 21.61
C VAL A 320 20.68 -13.10 20.43
N PRO A 321 20.60 -12.01 19.63
CA PRO A 321 19.71 -10.87 19.77
C PRO A 321 18.29 -11.14 19.23
N PHE A 322 17.26 -10.73 19.98
CA PHE A 322 15.85 -10.76 19.59
C PHE A 322 15.33 -9.37 19.19
N ASN A 323 14.71 -9.26 18.00
CA ASN A 323 14.05 -8.02 17.58
C ASN A 323 12.58 -8.22 17.22
N LEU A 324 11.86 -7.10 17.08
CA LEU A 324 10.51 -7.09 16.51
C LEU A 324 10.56 -6.55 15.09
N VAL A 325 10.06 -7.34 14.14
CA VAL A 325 9.83 -6.90 12.78
C VAL A 325 8.36 -6.49 12.64
N PHE A 326 8.19 -5.32 12.07
CA PHE A 326 6.93 -4.68 11.74
C PHE A 326 6.76 -4.70 10.22
N THR A 327 5.59 -5.14 9.77
CA THR A 327 5.25 -5.13 8.35
C THR A 327 3.86 -4.53 8.17
N VAL A 328 3.77 -3.52 7.31
CA VAL A 328 2.50 -2.89 6.90
C VAL A 328 2.09 -3.47 5.56
N LYS A 329 0.88 -4.00 5.50
CA LYS A 329 0.29 -4.59 4.30
C LYS A 329 -1.01 -3.91 3.93
N LEU A 330 -1.28 -3.80 2.64
CA LEU A 330 -2.61 -3.50 2.12
C LEU A 330 -3.39 -4.82 2.01
N PRO A 331 -4.49 -5.02 2.77
CA PRO A 331 -5.19 -6.30 2.76
C PRO A 331 -5.99 -6.50 1.47
N SER A 332 -6.25 -7.73 1.06
CA SER A 332 -7.02 -8.01 -0.17
C SER A 332 -8.41 -7.32 -0.16
N SER A 333 -8.66 -6.40 -1.09
CA SER A 333 -9.95 -5.72 -1.29
C SER A 333 -9.92 -4.91 -2.59
N THR A 334 -11.00 -4.17 -2.83
CA THR A 334 -11.06 -3.09 -3.82
C THR A 334 -10.77 -1.76 -3.15
N TYR A 335 -9.89 -0.97 -3.75
CA TYR A 335 -9.43 0.33 -3.26
C TYR A 335 -9.48 1.39 -4.35
N SER A 336 -9.42 2.63 -3.90
CA SER A 336 -9.16 3.80 -4.71
C SER A 336 -8.01 4.55 -4.07
N LEU A 337 -6.91 4.72 -4.81
CA LEU A 337 -5.71 5.33 -4.27
C LEU A 337 -5.89 6.84 -4.17
N ASN A 338 -5.64 7.40 -2.99
CA ASN A 338 -5.59 8.85 -2.77
C ASN A 338 -4.17 9.20 -2.35
N MET A 339 -3.52 10.14 -3.03
CA MET A 339 -2.15 10.55 -2.66
C MET A 339 -2.10 11.52 -1.48
N ASP A 340 -3.26 11.99 -1.02
CA ASP A 340 -3.37 12.85 0.15
C ASP A 340 -3.52 11.98 1.41
N GLY A 341 -2.63 12.17 2.39
CA GLY A 341 -2.71 11.54 3.70
C GLY A 341 -1.42 10.89 4.18
N SER A 342 -1.42 10.53 5.45
CA SER A 342 -0.33 9.84 6.14
C SER A 342 -0.87 8.81 7.12
N LEU A 343 0.01 7.89 7.50
CA LEU A 343 -0.14 7.03 8.66
C LEU A 343 0.86 7.50 9.72
N ASP A 344 0.36 8.17 10.75
CA ASP A 344 1.17 8.56 11.91
C ASP A 344 1.05 7.48 12.98
N LEU A 345 2.19 7.00 13.50
CA LEU A 345 2.28 5.88 14.43
C LEU A 345 3.06 6.28 15.68
N SER A 346 2.58 5.84 16.84
CA SER A 346 3.30 5.91 18.12
C SER A 346 3.20 4.56 18.82
N LEU A 347 4.34 3.90 18.98
CA LEU A 347 4.47 2.54 19.49
C LEU A 347 5.09 2.52 20.90
N TRP A 348 4.50 1.75 21.81
CA TRP A 348 5.08 1.46 23.13
C TRP A 348 4.78 0.05 23.61
N LEU A 349 5.71 -0.57 24.32
CA LEU A 349 5.53 -1.87 24.98
C LEU A 349 5.05 -1.67 26.41
N ASP A 350 4.13 -2.54 26.80
CA ASP A 350 3.64 -2.72 28.16
C ASP A 350 4.13 -4.09 28.63
N LEU A 351 5.04 -4.09 29.62
CA LEU A 351 5.57 -5.30 30.25
C LEU A 351 4.99 -5.39 31.67
N ASP A 352 4.08 -6.34 31.86
CA ASP A 352 3.59 -6.67 33.20
C ASP A 352 4.56 -7.68 33.83
N THR A 353 5.14 -7.31 34.97
CA THR A 353 6.10 -8.14 35.71
C THR A 353 5.58 -8.47 37.10
N ASP A 354 5.79 -9.69 37.57
CA ASP A 354 5.67 -10.03 38.99
C ASP A 354 7.04 -9.87 39.66
N LEU A 355 7.21 -8.78 40.40
CA LEU A 355 8.48 -8.43 41.03
C LEU A 355 8.49 -8.90 42.47
N THR A 356 9.02 -10.10 42.71
CA THR A 356 9.22 -10.60 44.08
C THR A 356 10.52 -10.04 44.65
N ILE A 357 10.44 -9.07 45.57
CA ILE A 357 11.62 -8.54 46.27
C ILE A 357 11.88 -9.34 47.56
N PRO A 358 12.91 -10.21 47.62
CA PRO A 358 13.25 -10.89 48.87
C PRO A 358 13.89 -9.91 49.87
N ILE A 359 13.25 -9.69 51.02
CA ILE A 359 13.86 -8.96 52.13
C ILE A 359 14.55 -9.95 53.07
N THR A 360 15.89 -10.00 53.04
CA THR A 360 16.64 -10.79 54.03
C THR A 360 16.71 -10.04 55.36
N LEU A 361 15.83 -10.36 56.31
CA LEU A 361 15.94 -9.87 57.68
C LEU A 361 17.07 -10.63 58.40
N ARG A 362 18.24 -9.99 58.57
CA ARG A 362 19.25 -10.48 59.51
C ARG A 362 18.70 -10.35 60.92
N ALA A 363 18.32 -11.47 61.53
CA ALA A 363 18.02 -11.53 62.95
C ALA A 363 19.26 -11.11 63.77
N GLN A 364 19.10 -10.15 64.68
CA GLN A 364 20.06 -9.83 65.75
C GLN A 364 19.57 -10.37 67.08
#